data_AF-A0A3Q8XGZ4-F1
#
_entry.id   AF-A0A3Q8XGZ4-F1
#
_cell.length_a   1.000
_cell.length_b   1.000
_cell.length_c   1.000
_cell.angle_alpha   90.00
_cell.angle_beta   90.00
_cell.angle_gamma   90.00
#
_symmetry.space_group_name_H-M   'P 1'
#
loop_
_entity.id
_entity.type
_entity.pdbx_description
1 polymer ?
#
loop_
_entity_poly.entity_id
_entity_poly.type
_entity_poly.pdbx_seq_one_letter_code
_entity_poly.pdbx_strand_id
1 'polypeptide(L)' 'MTRNENIKQEIGRQWSLQNHYGACTTAGKTDKEIAYIDRRFFLACEKSEALQAGLKRSKTKE' A
#
# COMPACT_ATOMS: atom_id res chain seq x y z
N MET A 1 -4.39 -8.78 -19.42
CA MET A 1 -4.62 -7.63 -18.52
C MET A 1 -3.96 -6.40 -19.09
N THR A 2 -4.73 -5.32 -19.22
CA THR A 2 -4.24 -3.99 -19.58
C THR A 2 -3.40 -3.40 -18.45
N ARG A 3 -2.55 -2.42 -18.78
CA ARG A 3 -1.72 -1.69 -17.80
C ARG A 3 -2.57 -1.11 -16.65
N ASN A 4 -3.74 -0.58 -16.97
CA ASN A 4 -4.64 0.01 -15.98
C ASN A 4 -5.26 -1.03 -15.04
N GLU A 5 -5.58 -2.23 -15.54
CA GLU A 5 -6.05 -3.34 -14.70
C GLU A 5 -4.96 -3.85 -13.76
N ASN A 6 -3.71 -3.95 -14.23
CA ASN A 6 -2.58 -4.31 -13.37
C ASN A 6 -2.37 -3.29 -12.25
N ILE A 7 -2.46 -1.98 -12.56
CA ILE A 7 -2.35 -0.91 -11.56
C ILE A 7 -3.49 -1.01 -10.53
N LYS A 8 -4.73 -1.26 -10.96
CA LYS A 8 -5.87 -1.44 -10.04
C LYS A 8 -5.68 -2.65 -9.12
N GLN A 9 -5.20 -3.78 -9.64
CA GLN A 9 -4.89 -4.94 -8.81
C GLN A 9 -3.79 -4.64 -7.80
N GLU A 10 -2.74 -3.93 -8.22
CA GLU A 10 -1.65 -3.56 -7.31
C GLU A 10 -2.13 -2.62 -6.20
N ILE A 11 -3.02 -1.66 -6.51
CA ILE A 11 -3.66 -0.82 -5.48
C ILE A 11 -4.42 -1.68 -4.47
N GLY A 12 -5.20 -2.67 -4.94
CA GLY A 12 -5.90 -3.61 -4.08
C GLY A 12 -4.97 -4.42 -3.17
N ARG A 13 -3.81 -4.86 -3.70
CA ARG A 13 -2.77 -5.52 -2.90
C ARG A 13 -2.20 -4.59 -1.83
N GLN A 14 -1.91 -3.34 -2.18
CA GLN A 14 -1.40 -2.37 -1.20
C GLN A 14 -2.43 -2.09 -0.09
N TRP A 15 -3.73 -2.01 -0.41
CA TRP A 15 -4.77 -1.89 0.62
C TRP A 15 -4.85 -3.11 1.54
N SER A 16 -4.73 -4.32 1.01
CA SER A 16 -4.67 -5.53 1.85
C SER A 16 -3.48 -5.49 2.81
N LEU A 17 -2.30 -5.02 2.35
CA LEU A 17 -1.13 -4.85 3.20
C LEU A 17 -1.33 -3.77 4.27
N GLN A 18 -1.92 -2.62 3.91
CA GLN A 18 -2.24 -1.56 4.88
C GLN A 18 -3.17 -2.09 5.97
N ASN A 19 -4.24 -2.82 5.61
CA ASN A 19 -5.15 -3.41 6.58
C ASN A 19 -4.45 -4.44 7.47
N HIS A 20 -3.61 -5.30 6.90
CA HIS A 20 -2.89 -6.32 7.66
C HIS A 20 -1.93 -5.71 8.69
N TYR A 21 -1.08 -4.75 8.26
CA TYR A 21 -0.11 -4.14 9.16
C TYR A 21 -0.76 -3.15 10.13
N GLY A 22 -1.80 -2.42 9.71
CA GLY A 22 -2.53 -1.48 10.58
C GLY A 22 -3.41 -2.16 11.63
N ALA A 23 -3.89 -3.38 11.38
CA ALA A 23 -4.61 -4.18 12.37
C ALA A 23 -3.69 -5.08 13.22
N CYS A 24 -2.37 -5.07 12.95
CA CYS A 24 -1.42 -5.89 13.69
C CYS A 24 -1.25 -5.34 15.11
N THR A 25 -1.44 -6.19 16.13
CA THR A 25 -1.18 -5.79 17.51
C THR A 25 0.32 -5.60 17.75
N THR A 26 0.66 -4.54 18.47
CA THR A 26 2.02 -4.25 18.94
C THR A 26 2.27 -4.77 20.35
N ALA A 27 1.23 -5.27 21.04
CA ALA A 27 1.36 -5.81 22.38
C ALA A 27 2.26 -7.05 22.39
N GLY A 28 3.27 -7.06 23.27
CA GLY A 28 4.23 -8.16 23.39
C GLY A 28 5.28 -8.20 22.27
N LYS A 29 5.31 -7.23 21.36
CA LYS A 29 6.35 -7.10 20.34
C LYS A 29 7.51 -6.24 20.85
N THR A 30 8.70 -6.54 20.36
CA THR A 30 9.87 -5.68 20.57
C THR A 30 9.78 -4.42 19.72
N ASP A 31 10.50 -3.36 20.11
CA ASP A 31 10.56 -2.11 19.35
C ASP A 31 11.00 -2.34 17.90
N LYS A 32 11.89 -3.32 17.65
CA LYS A 32 12.34 -3.67 16.30
C LYS A 32 11.23 -4.27 15.45
N GLU A 33 10.37 -5.09 16.05
CA GLU A 33 9.22 -5.68 15.36
C GLU A 33 8.12 -4.64 15.11
N ILE A 34 7.89 -3.73 16.06
CA ILE A 34 6.96 -2.61 15.90
C ILE A 34 7.46 -1.70 14.78
N ALA A 35 8.73 -1.29 14.79
CA ALA A 35 9.33 -0.48 13.73
C ALA A 35 9.26 -1.17 12.36
N TYR A 36 9.37 -2.51 12.32
CA TYR A 36 9.16 -3.27 11.09
C TYR A 36 7.71 -3.18 10.60
N ILE A 37 6.73 -3.36 11.48
CA ILE A 37 5.30 -3.23 11.15
C ILE A 37 5.00 -1.83 10.61
N ASP A 38 5.43 -0.79 11.33
CA ASP A 38 5.23 0.60 10.93
C ASP A 38 5.86 0.88 9.56
N ARG A 39 7.12 0.46 9.36
CA ARG A 39 7.81 0.62 8.08
C ARG A 39 7.04 -0.03 6.94
N ARG A 40 6.49 -1.22 7.16
CA ARG A 40 5.73 -1.96 6.14
C ARG A 40 4.37 -1.31 5.85
N PHE A 41 3.70 -0.79 6.89
CA PHE A 41 2.47 -0.03 6.75
C PHE A 41 2.69 1.24 5.92
N PHE A 42 3.65 2.08 6.30
CA PHE A 42 3.93 3.33 5.59
C PHE A 42 4.37 3.10 4.15
N LEU A 43 5.21 2.09 3.89
CA LEU A 43 5.61 1.74 2.53
C LEU A 43 4.41 1.33 1.65
N ALA A 44 3.42 0.64 2.23
CA ALA A 44 2.21 0.27 1.51
C ALA A 44 1.30 1.49 1.24
N CYS A 45 1.28 2.48 2.14
CA CYS A 45 0.62 3.77 1.90
C CYS A 45 1.26 4.51 0.73
N GLU A 46 2.59 4.75 0.77
CA GLU A 46 3.32 5.48 -0.27
C GLU A 46 3.13 4.84 -1.66
N LYS A 47 3.21 3.51 -1.74
CA LYS A 47 3.00 2.77 -3.00
C LYS A 47 1.58 2.93 -3.51
N SER A 48 0.57 2.85 -2.64
CA SER A 48 -0.83 3.03 -3.04
C SER A 48 -1.08 4.44 -3.58
N GLU A 49 -0.57 5.46 -2.91
CA GLU A 49 -0.68 6.86 -3.35
C GLU A 49 0.01 7.09 -4.69
N ALA A 50 1.22 6.57 -4.89
CA ALA A 50 1.95 6.68 -6.15
C ALA A 50 1.20 6.01 -7.31
N LEU A 51 0.62 4.82 -7.08
CA LEU A 51 -0.18 4.10 -8.07
C LEU A 51 -1.46 4.85 -8.42
N GLN A 52 -2.17 5.39 -7.42
CA GLN A 52 -3.37 6.20 -7.65
C GLN A 52 -3.06 7.49 -8.41
N ALA A 53 -1.98 8.18 -8.05
CA ALA A 53 -1.51 9.37 -8.77
C ALA A 53 -1.13 9.04 -10.22
N GLY A 54 -0.43 7.93 -10.45
CA GLY A 54 -0.12 7.41 -11.78
C GLY A 54 -1.38 7.13 -12.60
N LEU A 55 -2.38 6.48 -12.00
CA LEU A 55 -3.64 6.17 -12.67
C LEU A 55 -4.45 7.44 -13.01
N LYS A 56 -4.50 8.42 -12.11
CA LYS A 56 -5.14 9.72 -12.37
C LYS A 56 -4.49 10.42 -13.57
N ARG A 57 -3.15 10.50 -13.59
CA ARG A 57 -2.41 11.12 -14.71
C ARG A 57 -2.64 10.44 -16.06
N SER A 58 -2.83 9.12 -16.08
CA SER A 58 -3.14 8.39 -17.31
C SER A 58 -4.52 8.72 -17.86
N LYS A 59 -5.52 8.96 -16.98
CA LYS A 59 -6.89 9.30 -17.38
C LYS A 59 -7.06 10.73 -17.88
N THR A 60 -6.16 11.65 -17.52
CA THR A 60 -6.22 13.07 -17.93
C THR A 60 -5.53 13.32 -19.28
N LYS A 61 -4.92 12.29 -19.88
CA LYS A 61 -4.20 12.38 -21.17
C LYS A 61 -4.98 11.75 -22.34
N GLU A 62 -6.19 11.26 -22.08
CA GLU A 62 -7.19 10.86 -23.09
C GLU A 62 -8.21 11.99 -23.25
#